data_AF-A0A3A6N6A2-F1
#
_entry.id   AF-A0A3A6N6A2-F1
#
_cell.length_a   1.000
_cell.length_b   1.000
_cell.length_c   1.000
_cell.angle_alpha   90.00
_cell.angle_beta   90.00
_cell.angle_gamma   90.00
#
_symmetry.space_group_name_H-M   'P 1'
#
loop_
_entity.id
_entity.type
_entity.pdbx_description
1 polymer ?
#
loop_
_entity_poly.entity_id
_entity_poly.type
_entity_poly.pdbx_seq_one_letter_code
_entity_poly.pdbx_strand_id
1 'polypeptide(L)'
;MSDHNDVQDLDAQLLKQMLEDFLEEALELLDQLNLNLIQLEDEPDNSDLINQIFRIAHTIKGSAGFAGLEAMSRIGRKMEEAFGEIRKGALKASPPFIGLMFSGLDLLSTLRERAAAKDSTPVAIDSVVQQFDQYIGQAATDDRPAPPTPGPLTDAAGGQSPAEELLRIYKDGYDQLAALKHLVYSSVHLYDEETLAVLFSREIKMKMRPEHNAVWLVKKDKLVEPVARDGKLVAEADRQRLQIAALPVLSKVIKDQLSVWASSYPEIREIVPDFQSPIILPIKAQPQAYGFIILDPEETAEVEMYQFVAEFMSMILKICKLHFKVDAQRKELDEMTAILFRQNNIMSSLYHVELDLMRVTDPIDLCRIVAEAFVHDLESRTAGIFLKNEDGTQLRGIWGSGGIKDIPSLAYALDEIQPFHRCLESGRIVSHNDSTPTLQIGENTLDNWMVMGLKGREKTHGVVVAELDIDDVTDSMSILANYCGIMLDTLFLEQKAALKR
;
A
#
# COMPACT_ATOMS: atom_id res chain seq x y z
N MET A 1 21.61 18.10 -30.43
CA MET A 1 20.49 19.01 -30.81
C MET A 1 19.21 18.21 -31.07
N SER A 2 18.93 17.18 -30.25
CA SER A 2 17.74 16.30 -30.40
C SER A 2 16.86 16.29 -29.14
N ASP A 3 17.40 16.54 -27.96
CA ASP A 3 16.62 16.47 -26.70
C ASP A 3 15.62 17.63 -26.47
N HIS A 4 15.71 18.73 -27.22
CA HIS A 4 14.83 19.90 -26.99
C HIS A 4 13.46 19.76 -27.67
N ASN A 5 13.35 18.91 -28.70
CA ASN A 5 12.09 18.70 -29.43
C ASN A 5 11.20 17.66 -28.76
N ASP A 6 11.77 16.64 -28.11
CA ASP A 6 10.99 15.57 -27.46
C ASP A 6 10.27 16.04 -26.17
N VAL A 7 10.85 17.03 -25.47
CA VAL A 7 10.22 17.63 -24.27
C VAL A 7 9.06 18.55 -24.64
N GLN A 8 9.18 19.32 -25.73
CA GLN A 8 8.11 20.21 -26.22
C GLN A 8 6.87 19.45 -26.71
N ASP A 9 7.06 18.28 -27.32
CA ASP A 9 5.95 17.44 -27.81
C ASP A 9 5.21 16.76 -26.65
N LEU A 10 5.93 16.37 -25.59
CA LEU A 10 5.34 15.80 -24.37
C LEU A 10 4.55 16.83 -23.55
N ASP A 11 5.04 18.07 -23.45
CA ASP A 11 4.34 19.16 -22.76
C ASP A 11 3.03 19.55 -23.49
N ALA A 12 3.02 19.52 -24.82
CA ALA A 12 1.82 19.77 -25.63
C ALA A 12 0.77 18.65 -25.50
N GLN A 13 1.22 17.39 -25.46
CA GLN A 13 0.34 16.23 -25.27
C GLN A 13 -0.27 16.21 -23.86
N LEU A 14 0.50 16.57 -22.84
CA LEU A 14 0.02 16.66 -21.46
C LEU A 14 -0.97 17.81 -21.28
N LEU A 15 -0.68 19.01 -21.80
CA LEU A 15 -1.62 20.15 -21.75
C LEU A 15 -2.94 19.82 -22.43
N LYS A 16 -2.88 19.07 -23.54
CA LYS A 16 -4.06 18.56 -24.23
C LYS A 16 -4.85 17.57 -23.36
N GLN A 17 -4.18 16.64 -22.69
CA GLN A 17 -4.84 15.67 -21.80
C GLN A 17 -5.48 16.35 -20.58
N MET A 18 -4.77 17.28 -19.94
CA MET A 18 -5.30 18.06 -18.81
C MET A 18 -6.53 18.89 -19.20
N LEU A 19 -6.52 19.46 -20.41
CA LEU A 19 -7.67 20.16 -20.96
C LEU A 19 -8.85 19.19 -21.20
N GLU A 20 -8.59 18.02 -21.79
CA GLU A 20 -9.63 17.01 -22.04
C GLU A 20 -10.26 16.51 -20.72
N ASP A 21 -9.44 16.16 -19.73
CA ASP A 21 -9.88 15.73 -18.39
C ASP A 21 -10.68 16.85 -17.68
N PHE A 22 -10.20 18.10 -17.75
CA PHE A 22 -10.91 19.25 -17.20
C PHE A 22 -12.27 19.47 -17.88
N LEU A 23 -12.35 19.35 -19.21
CA LEU A 23 -13.61 19.59 -19.92
C LEU A 23 -14.68 18.57 -19.57
N GLU A 24 -14.30 17.32 -19.30
CA GLU A 24 -15.18 16.27 -18.80
C GLU A 24 -15.62 16.56 -17.35
N GLU A 25 -14.68 16.88 -16.45
CA GLU A 25 -14.99 17.25 -15.06
C GLU A 25 -15.87 18.52 -14.99
N ALA A 26 -15.57 19.53 -15.81
CA ALA A 26 -16.31 20.78 -15.86
C ALA A 26 -17.74 20.59 -16.33
N LEU A 27 -18.02 19.61 -17.20
CA LEU A 27 -19.40 19.26 -17.56
C LEU A 27 -20.19 18.81 -16.33
N GLU A 28 -19.64 17.88 -15.56
CA GLU A 28 -20.30 17.37 -14.33
C GLU A 28 -20.45 18.46 -13.27
N LEU A 29 -19.42 19.28 -13.06
CA LEU A 29 -19.45 20.37 -12.09
C LEU A 29 -20.46 21.45 -12.46
N LEU A 30 -20.60 21.79 -13.74
CA LEU A 30 -21.59 22.77 -14.20
C LEU A 30 -23.02 22.23 -14.08
N ASP A 31 -23.24 20.94 -14.34
CA ASP A 31 -24.54 20.30 -14.13
C ASP A 31 -24.93 20.27 -12.64
N GLN A 32 -23.98 19.94 -11.76
CA GLN A 32 -24.19 20.00 -10.31
C GLN A 32 -24.44 21.42 -9.83
N LEU A 33 -23.67 22.40 -10.34
CA LEU A 33 -23.86 23.82 -10.03
C LEU A 33 -25.26 24.28 -10.43
N ASN A 34 -25.73 23.89 -11.61
CA ASN A 34 -27.08 24.19 -12.10
C ASN A 34 -28.16 23.64 -11.15
N LEU A 35 -28.09 22.35 -10.83
CA LEU A 35 -29.06 21.69 -9.94
C LEU A 35 -29.09 22.34 -8.55
N ASN A 36 -27.92 22.65 -8.01
CA ASN A 36 -27.81 23.27 -6.69
C ASN A 36 -28.32 24.71 -6.70
N LEU A 37 -28.10 25.47 -7.78
CA LEU A 37 -28.65 26.83 -7.93
C LEU A 37 -30.18 26.82 -8.03
N ILE A 38 -30.76 25.84 -8.73
CA ILE A 38 -32.22 25.65 -8.78
C ILE A 38 -32.77 25.34 -7.38
N GLN A 39 -32.14 24.41 -6.65
CA GLN A 39 -32.58 24.07 -5.28
C GLN A 39 -32.42 25.25 -4.31
N LEU A 40 -31.37 26.05 -4.49
CA LEU A 40 -31.14 27.24 -3.68
C LEU A 40 -32.19 28.34 -3.94
N GLU A 41 -32.82 28.36 -5.12
CA GLU A 41 -33.93 29.28 -5.41
C GLU A 41 -35.16 28.99 -4.53
N ASP A 42 -35.44 27.71 -4.30
CA ASP A 42 -36.52 27.27 -3.42
C ASP A 42 -36.12 27.34 -1.93
N GLU A 43 -34.83 27.13 -1.61
CA GLU A 43 -34.30 27.07 -0.25
C GLU A 43 -33.12 28.04 -0.01
N PRO A 44 -33.34 29.37 -0.03
CA PRO A 44 -32.26 30.38 -0.06
C PRO A 44 -31.41 30.45 1.22
N ASP A 45 -31.91 29.92 2.33
CA ASP A 45 -31.20 29.89 3.63
C ASP A 45 -30.52 28.53 3.90
N ASN A 46 -30.55 27.59 2.93
CA ASN A 46 -29.94 26.27 3.09
C ASN A 46 -28.40 26.35 3.04
N SER A 47 -27.78 26.33 4.21
CA SER A 47 -26.33 26.43 4.38
C SER A 47 -25.55 25.30 3.71
N ASP A 48 -26.14 24.12 3.58
CA ASP A 48 -25.48 22.98 2.95
C ASP A 48 -25.39 23.18 1.44
N LEU A 49 -26.46 23.66 0.79
CA LEU A 49 -26.45 24.03 -0.62
C LEU A 49 -25.47 25.17 -0.91
N ILE A 50 -25.46 26.21 -0.07
CA ILE A 50 -24.51 27.33 -0.18
C ILE A 50 -23.06 26.85 -0.10
N ASN A 51 -22.74 25.95 0.84
CA ASN A 51 -21.39 25.39 0.97
C ASN A 51 -21.01 24.47 -0.19
N GLN A 52 -21.96 23.70 -0.73
CA GLN A 52 -21.72 22.85 -1.91
C GLN A 52 -21.43 23.70 -3.14
N ILE A 53 -22.22 24.74 -3.40
CA ILE A 53 -22.01 25.66 -4.52
C ILE A 53 -20.68 26.40 -4.40
N PHE A 54 -20.33 26.88 -3.21
CA PHE A 54 -19.04 27.50 -2.95
C PHE A 54 -17.87 26.57 -3.30
N ARG A 55 -17.95 25.29 -2.92
CA ARG A 55 -16.92 24.30 -3.24
C ARG A 55 -16.84 24.04 -4.75
N ILE A 56 -17.98 23.89 -5.43
CA ILE A 56 -18.00 23.70 -6.89
C ILE A 56 -17.37 24.89 -7.60
N ALA A 57 -17.71 26.13 -7.23
CA ALA A 57 -17.11 27.33 -7.79
C ALA A 57 -15.59 27.40 -7.53
N HIS A 58 -15.14 27.02 -6.33
CA HIS A 58 -13.72 26.94 -5.97
C HIS A 58 -12.95 25.92 -6.82
N THR A 59 -13.54 24.73 -7.02
CA THR A 59 -12.97 23.69 -7.90
C THR A 59 -12.91 24.17 -9.34
N ILE A 60 -13.99 24.74 -9.89
CA ILE A 60 -14.01 25.28 -11.27
C ILE A 60 -12.94 26.37 -11.43
N LYS A 61 -12.81 27.29 -10.49
CA LYS A 61 -11.76 28.33 -10.50
C LYS A 61 -10.36 27.69 -10.60
N GLY A 62 -10.07 26.72 -9.73
CA GLY A 62 -8.77 26.06 -9.63
C GLY A 62 -8.44 25.22 -10.86
N SER A 63 -9.35 24.30 -11.22
CA SER A 63 -9.16 23.39 -12.36
C SER A 63 -9.13 24.13 -13.70
N ALA A 64 -9.94 25.18 -13.88
CA ALA A 64 -9.87 26.00 -15.10
C ALA A 64 -8.57 26.81 -15.21
N GLY A 65 -8.05 27.33 -14.09
CA GLY A 65 -6.76 28.01 -14.05
C GLY A 65 -5.61 27.06 -14.41
N PHE A 66 -5.68 25.83 -13.89
CA PHE A 66 -4.74 24.74 -14.18
C PHE A 66 -4.77 24.31 -15.66
N ALA A 67 -5.96 24.28 -16.28
CA ALA A 67 -6.15 23.96 -17.70
C ALA A 67 -5.85 25.15 -18.66
N GLY A 68 -5.42 26.31 -18.13
CA GLY A 68 -5.11 27.50 -18.94
C GLY A 68 -6.34 28.26 -19.46
N LEU A 69 -7.52 28.02 -18.90
CA LEU A 69 -8.78 28.66 -19.30
C LEU A 69 -9.09 29.86 -18.40
N GLU A 70 -8.32 30.94 -18.58
CA GLU A 70 -8.37 32.15 -17.75
C GLU A 70 -9.77 32.75 -17.60
N ALA A 71 -10.55 32.78 -18.69
CA ALA A 71 -11.90 33.33 -18.69
C ALA A 71 -12.83 32.54 -17.75
N MET A 72 -12.73 31.21 -17.75
CA MET A 72 -13.51 30.35 -16.86
C MET A 72 -13.05 30.51 -15.41
N SER A 73 -11.73 30.56 -15.18
CA SER A 73 -11.18 30.77 -13.84
C SER A 73 -11.63 32.11 -13.23
N ARG A 74 -11.64 33.19 -14.03
CA ARG A 74 -12.14 34.51 -13.61
C ARG A 74 -13.61 34.48 -13.19
N ILE A 75 -14.48 33.79 -13.94
CA ILE A 75 -15.90 33.67 -13.58
C ILE A 75 -16.09 32.79 -12.34
N GLY A 76 -15.41 31.64 -12.27
CA GLY A 76 -15.44 30.75 -11.10
C GLY A 76 -15.02 31.48 -9.82
N ARG A 77 -13.96 32.29 -9.88
CA ARG A 77 -13.53 33.15 -8.78
C ARG A 77 -14.61 34.14 -8.35
N LYS A 78 -15.28 34.82 -9.29
CA LYS A 78 -16.33 35.79 -8.96
C LYS A 78 -17.55 35.15 -8.31
N MET A 79 -17.92 33.95 -8.77
CA MET A 79 -18.97 33.14 -8.12
C MET A 79 -18.54 32.70 -6.71
N GLU A 80 -17.31 32.23 -6.53
CA GLU A 80 -16.76 31.86 -5.23
C GLU A 80 -16.73 33.04 -4.24
N GLU A 81 -16.25 34.21 -4.68
CA GLU A 81 -16.24 35.45 -3.89
C GLU A 81 -17.67 35.82 -3.45
N ALA A 82 -18.65 35.78 -4.36
CA ALA A 82 -20.04 36.11 -4.09
C ALA A 82 -20.69 35.16 -3.06
N PHE A 83 -20.48 33.85 -3.19
CA PHE A 83 -20.95 32.87 -2.21
C PHE A 83 -20.18 32.94 -0.89
N GLY A 84 -18.91 33.35 -0.91
CA GLY A 84 -18.13 33.65 0.28
C GLY A 84 -18.79 34.73 1.14
N GLU A 85 -19.34 35.79 0.52
CA GLU A 85 -20.06 36.84 1.23
C GLU A 85 -21.42 36.38 1.78
N ILE A 86 -22.13 35.46 1.10
CA ILE A 86 -23.32 34.82 1.67
C ILE A 86 -22.97 34.00 2.91
N ARG A 87 -21.88 33.22 2.88
CA ARG A 87 -21.43 32.41 4.03
C ARG A 87 -21.04 33.27 5.23
N LYS A 88 -20.51 34.47 4.99
CA LYS A 88 -20.21 35.46 6.04
C LYS A 88 -21.46 36.20 6.55
N GLY A 89 -22.62 35.97 5.93
CA GLY A 89 -23.87 36.68 6.22
C GLY A 89 -23.91 38.12 5.70
N ALA A 90 -22.96 38.50 4.84
CA ALA A 90 -22.87 39.84 4.24
C ALA A 90 -23.79 40.00 3.01
N LEU A 91 -24.12 38.90 2.34
CA LEU A 91 -25.10 38.84 1.25
C LEU A 91 -26.21 37.82 1.57
N LYS A 92 -27.35 37.96 0.90
CA LYS A 92 -28.43 36.97 0.90
C LYS A 92 -28.61 36.37 -0.50
N ALA A 93 -28.98 35.10 -0.57
CA ALA A 93 -29.34 34.41 -1.81
C ALA A 93 -30.71 34.90 -2.33
N SER A 94 -30.79 36.17 -2.70
CA SER A 94 -32.01 36.78 -3.24
C SER A 94 -32.23 36.38 -4.71
N PRO A 95 -33.44 36.48 -5.27
CA PRO A 95 -33.68 36.16 -6.68
C PRO A 95 -32.75 36.90 -7.66
N PRO A 96 -32.42 38.20 -7.46
CA PRO A 96 -31.40 38.88 -8.28
C PRO A 96 -29.99 38.29 -8.16
N PHE A 97 -29.60 37.80 -6.97
CA PHE A 97 -28.30 37.12 -6.77
C PHE A 97 -28.26 35.82 -7.56
N ILE A 98 -29.32 35.01 -7.42
CA ILE A 98 -29.43 33.71 -8.09
C ILE A 98 -29.44 33.89 -9.62
N GLY A 99 -30.16 34.89 -10.13
CA GLY A 99 -30.12 35.25 -11.55
C GLY A 99 -28.72 35.63 -12.06
N LEU A 100 -27.91 36.31 -11.24
CA LEU A 100 -26.51 36.60 -11.56
C LEU A 100 -25.64 35.33 -11.55
N MET A 101 -25.90 34.38 -10.64
CA MET A 101 -25.21 33.09 -10.64
C MET A 101 -25.52 32.27 -11.89
N PHE A 102 -26.79 32.24 -12.33
CA PHE A 102 -27.16 31.60 -13.60
C PHE A 102 -26.48 32.27 -14.81
N SER A 103 -26.37 33.60 -14.81
CA SER A 103 -25.62 34.32 -15.86
C SER A 103 -24.13 33.92 -15.88
N GLY A 104 -23.53 33.69 -14.71
CA GLY A 104 -22.17 33.14 -14.59
C GLY A 104 -22.06 31.70 -15.08
N LEU A 105 -23.03 30.85 -14.73
CA LEU A 105 -23.11 29.45 -15.16
C LEU A 105 -23.24 29.32 -16.69
N ASP A 106 -24.11 30.11 -17.32
CA ASP A 106 -24.30 30.13 -18.77
C ASP A 106 -23.01 30.52 -19.50
N LEU A 107 -22.30 31.50 -18.94
CA LEU A 107 -21.02 31.96 -19.49
C LEU A 107 -19.92 30.90 -19.33
N LEU A 108 -19.86 30.21 -18.19
CA LEU A 108 -18.95 29.07 -17.98
C LEU A 108 -19.25 27.93 -18.96
N SER A 109 -20.52 27.62 -19.19
CA SER A 109 -20.97 26.58 -20.13
C SER A 109 -20.57 26.93 -21.56
N THR A 110 -20.77 28.19 -21.96
CA THR A 110 -20.35 28.70 -23.28
C THR A 110 -18.83 28.62 -23.46
N LEU A 111 -18.06 29.00 -22.44
CA LEU A 111 -16.60 28.95 -22.47
C LEU A 111 -16.08 27.51 -22.57
N ARG A 112 -16.68 26.57 -21.84
CA ARG A 112 -16.37 25.14 -21.93
C ARG A 112 -16.64 24.60 -23.33
N GLU A 113 -17.80 24.89 -23.91
CA GLU A 113 -18.16 24.43 -25.25
C GLU A 113 -17.19 24.96 -26.32
N ARG A 114 -16.77 26.22 -26.22
CA ARG A 114 -15.75 26.78 -27.12
C ARG A 114 -14.39 26.13 -26.94
N ALA A 115 -13.98 25.89 -25.69
CA ALA A 115 -12.73 25.19 -25.40
C ALA A 115 -12.75 23.75 -25.96
N ALA A 116 -13.87 23.04 -25.84
CA ALA A 116 -14.06 21.70 -26.42
C ALA A 116 -14.05 21.73 -27.97
N ALA A 117 -14.65 22.76 -28.58
CA ALA A 117 -14.64 22.98 -30.02
C ALA A 117 -13.31 23.52 -30.57
N LYS A 118 -12.34 23.84 -29.69
CA LYS A 118 -11.07 24.51 -30.03
C LYS A 118 -11.27 25.85 -30.74
N ASP A 119 -12.33 26.55 -30.38
CA ASP A 119 -12.65 27.88 -30.90
C ASP A 119 -11.94 28.96 -30.06
N SER A 120 -10.95 29.64 -30.65
CA SER A 120 -10.18 30.71 -30.01
C SER A 120 -10.85 32.09 -30.05
N THR A 121 -12.11 32.20 -30.49
CA THR A 121 -12.79 33.50 -30.53
C THR A 121 -12.99 34.06 -29.11
N PRO A 122 -12.51 35.28 -28.83
CA PRO A 122 -12.67 35.88 -27.50
C PRO A 122 -14.14 36.01 -27.12
N VAL A 123 -14.49 35.54 -25.91
CA VAL A 123 -15.79 35.78 -25.29
C VAL A 123 -15.66 37.02 -24.41
N ALA A 124 -16.56 37.98 -24.58
CA ALA A 124 -16.62 39.14 -23.70
C ALA A 124 -17.17 38.70 -22.33
N ILE A 125 -16.30 38.63 -21.32
CA ILE A 125 -16.68 38.27 -19.95
C ILE A 125 -16.80 39.47 -19.01
N ASP A 126 -16.31 40.65 -19.43
CA ASP A 126 -16.16 41.80 -18.55
C ASP A 126 -17.50 42.38 -18.07
N SER A 127 -18.57 42.26 -18.86
CA SER A 127 -19.92 42.70 -18.46
C SER A 127 -20.44 41.91 -17.26
N VAL A 128 -20.28 40.58 -17.27
CA VAL A 128 -20.71 39.69 -16.19
C VAL A 128 -19.81 39.87 -14.98
N VAL A 129 -18.48 39.94 -15.17
CA VAL A 129 -17.53 40.21 -14.07
C VAL A 129 -17.86 41.53 -13.38
N GLN A 130 -18.19 42.59 -14.15
CA GLN A 130 -18.59 43.88 -13.58
C GLN A 130 -19.90 43.80 -12.80
N GLN A 131 -20.87 42.97 -13.22
CA GLN A 131 -22.10 42.74 -12.46
C GLN A 131 -21.82 42.04 -11.11
N PHE A 132 -20.92 41.05 -11.09
CA PHE A 132 -20.44 40.44 -9.85
C PHE A 132 -19.77 41.46 -8.93
N ASP A 133 -18.86 42.28 -9.46
CA ASP A 133 -18.17 43.31 -8.68
C ASP A 133 -19.13 44.35 -8.10
N GLN A 134 -20.15 44.77 -8.87
CA GLN A 134 -21.19 45.68 -8.39
C GLN A 134 -22.04 45.05 -7.30
N TYR A 135 -22.41 43.78 -7.44
CA TYR A 135 -23.25 43.07 -6.48
C TYR A 135 -22.52 42.82 -5.16
N ILE A 136 -21.25 42.41 -5.23
CA ILE A 136 -20.38 42.23 -4.05
C ILE A 136 -20.08 43.59 -3.39
N GLY A 137 -19.84 44.64 -4.18
CA GLY A 137 -19.58 45.99 -3.69
C GLY A 137 -20.77 46.63 -2.96
N GLN A 138 -22.01 46.26 -3.29
CA GLN A 138 -23.20 46.71 -2.58
C GLN A 138 -23.28 46.17 -1.15
N ALA A 139 -22.73 44.97 -0.87
CA ALA A 139 -22.64 44.39 0.47
C ALA A 139 -21.79 45.24 1.44
N ALA A 140 -20.82 46.01 0.90
CA ALA A 140 -19.95 46.87 1.68
C ALA A 140 -20.58 48.22 2.08
N THR A 141 -21.80 48.52 1.60
CA THR A 141 -22.48 49.81 1.85
C THR A 141 -23.55 49.77 2.96
N ASP A 142 -23.86 48.58 3.53
CA ASP A 142 -24.78 48.45 4.67
C ASP A 142 -24.00 48.42 6.01
N ASP A 143 -23.88 49.61 6.59
CA ASP A 143 -23.50 50.02 7.95
C ASP A 143 -22.49 49.18 8.77
N ARG A 144 -21.18 49.35 8.48
CA ARG A 144 -20.09 49.33 9.49
C ARG A 144 -18.95 50.31 9.10
N PRO A 145 -18.19 50.86 10.08
CA PRO A 145 -17.18 51.88 9.82
C PRO A 145 -15.96 51.29 9.11
N ALA A 146 -15.46 52.00 8.10
CA ALA A 146 -14.31 51.65 7.29
C ALA A 146 -13.01 51.55 8.12
N PRO A 147 -12.11 50.59 7.81
CA PRO A 147 -10.72 50.67 8.24
C PRO A 147 -10.02 51.88 7.58
N PRO A 148 -8.96 52.44 8.18
CA PRO A 148 -8.32 53.64 7.68
C PRO A 148 -7.70 53.38 6.30
N THR A 149 -7.98 54.30 5.37
CA THR A 149 -7.43 54.35 4.02
C THR A 149 -5.89 54.44 4.07
N PRO A 150 -5.14 53.64 3.30
CA PRO A 150 -3.73 53.90 3.08
C PRO A 150 -3.56 55.24 2.35
N GLY A 151 -2.61 56.05 2.80
CA GLY A 151 -2.28 57.35 2.18
C GLY A 151 -1.77 57.22 0.74
N PRO A 152 -1.63 58.34 0.02
CA PRO A 152 -1.28 58.33 -1.40
C PRO A 152 0.10 57.71 -1.62
N LEU A 153 0.18 56.75 -2.53
CA LEU A 153 1.43 56.24 -3.07
C LEU A 153 2.14 57.38 -3.81
N THR A 154 3.23 57.89 -3.23
CA THR A 154 4.21 58.69 -3.95
C THR A 154 5.21 57.79 -4.65
N ASP A 155 5.35 58.03 -5.96
CA ASP A 155 6.32 57.52 -6.92
C ASP A 155 7.60 56.90 -6.36
N ALA A 156 7.81 55.62 -6.70
CA ALA A 156 9.13 55.04 -6.90
C ALA A 156 9.19 54.53 -8.34
N ALA A 157 9.69 55.39 -9.23
CA ALA A 157 10.02 55.05 -10.60
C ALA A 157 11.20 54.06 -10.62
N GLY A 158 10.89 52.83 -11.06
CA GLY A 158 11.83 51.75 -11.30
C GLY A 158 11.09 50.47 -11.72
N GLY A 159 10.03 50.61 -12.53
CA GLY A 159 9.13 49.51 -12.87
C GLY A 159 9.71 48.58 -13.93
N GLN A 160 9.86 47.30 -13.57
CA GLN A 160 9.64 46.21 -14.53
C GLN A 160 8.21 46.31 -15.06
N SER A 161 7.99 45.90 -16.31
CA SER A 161 6.66 45.95 -16.91
C SER A 161 5.66 45.11 -16.10
N PRO A 162 4.38 45.51 -15.95
CA PRO A 162 3.35 44.66 -15.36
C PRO A 162 3.28 43.26 -16.01
N ALA A 163 3.65 43.17 -17.28
CA ALA A 163 3.75 41.90 -18.01
C ALA A 163 4.93 41.03 -17.55
N GLU A 164 6.05 41.63 -17.11
CA GLU A 164 7.21 40.91 -16.58
C GLU A 164 6.96 40.42 -15.15
N GLU A 165 6.24 41.21 -14.34
CA GLU A 165 5.78 40.82 -13.01
C GLU A 165 4.77 39.66 -13.10
N LEU A 166 3.81 39.75 -14.02
CA LEU A 166 2.89 38.65 -14.36
C LEU A 166 3.64 37.42 -14.90
N LEU A 167 4.64 37.58 -15.78
CA LEU A 167 5.44 36.47 -16.29
C LEU A 167 6.22 35.77 -15.17
N ARG A 168 6.67 36.53 -14.17
CA ARG A 168 7.40 36.01 -13.01
C ARG A 168 6.48 35.21 -12.10
N ILE A 169 5.29 35.73 -11.80
CA ILE A 169 4.23 35.01 -11.07
C ILE A 169 3.83 33.73 -11.82
N TYR A 170 3.68 33.81 -13.15
CA TYR A 170 3.35 32.65 -14.00
C TYR A 170 4.48 31.61 -14.02
N LYS A 171 5.73 32.06 -14.05
CA LYS A 171 6.92 31.19 -14.02
C LYS A 171 7.11 30.54 -12.66
N ASP A 172 6.87 31.25 -11.57
CA ASP A 172 6.92 30.71 -10.22
C ASP A 172 5.80 29.68 -10.00
N GLY A 173 4.57 29.97 -10.46
CA GLY A 173 3.47 28.99 -10.48
C GLY A 173 3.71 27.78 -11.38
N TYR A 174 4.36 27.97 -12.53
CA TYR A 174 4.76 26.88 -13.43
C TYR A 174 5.91 26.03 -12.86
N ASP A 175 6.90 26.63 -12.21
CA ASP A 175 7.98 25.92 -11.52
C ASP A 175 7.46 25.12 -10.31
N GLN A 176 6.38 25.60 -9.67
CA GLN A 176 5.62 24.90 -8.63
C GLN A 176 4.79 23.72 -9.20
N LEU A 177 4.17 23.88 -10.37
CA LEU A 177 3.54 22.76 -11.10
C LEU A 177 4.56 21.71 -11.55
N ALA A 178 5.74 22.15 -12.02
CA ALA A 178 6.83 21.27 -12.41
C ALA A 178 7.38 20.48 -11.20
N ALA A 179 7.34 21.06 -10.00
CA ALA A 179 7.64 20.34 -8.75
C ALA A 179 6.65 19.19 -8.51
N LEU A 180 5.33 19.46 -8.63
CA LEU A 180 4.30 18.43 -8.51
C LEU A 180 4.40 17.37 -9.60
N LYS A 181 4.64 17.78 -10.84
CA LYS A 181 4.88 16.89 -12.00
C LYS A 181 6.06 15.96 -11.71
N HIS A 182 7.20 16.48 -11.26
CA HIS A 182 8.34 15.65 -10.86
C HIS A 182 8.05 14.74 -9.67
N LEU A 183 7.23 15.17 -8.72
CA LEU A 183 6.78 14.37 -7.59
C LEU A 183 5.86 13.21 -8.01
N VAL A 184 4.97 13.43 -8.98
CA VAL A 184 4.15 12.39 -9.61
C VAL A 184 5.03 11.44 -10.43
N TYR A 185 5.91 11.95 -11.30
CA TYR A 185 6.78 11.10 -12.13
C TYR A 185 7.81 10.31 -11.30
N SER A 186 8.33 10.90 -10.23
CA SER A 186 9.21 10.20 -9.28
C SER A 186 8.45 9.27 -8.33
N SER A 187 7.11 9.29 -8.28
CA SER A 187 6.32 8.30 -7.53
C SER A 187 5.70 7.21 -8.41
N VAL A 188 5.97 7.23 -9.73
CA VAL A 188 5.59 6.16 -10.68
C VAL A 188 6.13 4.80 -10.26
N HIS A 189 7.29 4.80 -9.59
CA HIS A 189 7.76 3.64 -8.86
C HIS A 189 7.25 3.83 -7.43
N LEU A 190 6.22 3.08 -7.05
CA LEU A 190 5.66 3.11 -5.69
C LEU A 190 6.72 2.64 -4.68
N TYR A 191 7.64 3.53 -4.33
CA TYR A 191 8.72 3.30 -3.38
C TYR A 191 8.15 3.05 -1.99
N ASP A 192 8.97 2.46 -1.11
CA ASP A 192 8.62 2.36 0.30
C ASP A 192 8.39 3.75 0.93
N GLU A 193 7.69 3.78 2.06
CA GLU A 193 7.28 5.01 2.74
C GLU A 193 8.46 5.94 3.07
N GLU A 194 9.64 5.40 3.37
CA GLU A 194 10.79 6.20 3.77
C GLU A 194 11.46 6.87 2.58
N THR A 195 11.63 6.12 1.51
CA THR A 195 12.11 6.66 0.23
C THR A 195 11.19 7.79 -0.26
N LEU A 196 9.87 7.59 -0.18
CA LEU A 196 8.92 8.65 -0.51
C LEU A 196 9.08 9.87 0.40
N ALA A 197 9.20 9.70 1.71
CA ALA A 197 9.41 10.81 2.63
C ALA A 197 10.68 11.62 2.31
N VAL A 198 11.77 10.96 1.94
CA VAL A 198 13.02 11.62 1.51
C VAL A 198 12.83 12.38 0.21
N LEU A 199 12.16 11.77 -0.77
CA LEU A 199 11.84 12.44 -2.04
C LEU A 199 11.00 13.69 -1.79
N PHE A 200 9.91 13.59 -1.04
CA PHE A 200 9.07 14.74 -0.68
C PHE A 200 9.88 15.84 0.01
N SER A 201 10.67 15.48 1.02
CA SER A 201 11.52 16.43 1.74
C SER A 201 12.51 17.16 0.81
N ARG A 202 13.07 16.44 -0.17
CA ARG A 202 14.04 16.97 -1.13
C ARG A 202 13.37 17.90 -2.14
N GLU A 203 12.24 17.48 -2.71
CA GLU A 203 11.51 18.29 -3.69
C GLU A 203 10.96 19.57 -3.05
N ILE A 204 10.43 19.49 -1.82
CA ILE A 204 10.03 20.67 -1.03
C ILE A 204 11.23 21.60 -0.82
N LYS A 205 12.40 21.06 -0.43
CA LYS A 205 13.61 21.88 -0.23
C LYS A 205 14.06 22.58 -1.52
N MET A 206 14.01 21.89 -2.66
CA MET A 206 14.50 22.43 -3.94
C MET A 206 13.53 23.44 -4.56
N LYS A 207 12.22 23.20 -4.43
CA LYS A 207 11.18 23.90 -5.18
C LYS A 207 10.46 24.97 -4.37
N MET A 208 10.21 24.70 -3.09
CA MET A 208 9.53 25.63 -2.18
C MET A 208 10.50 26.40 -1.29
N ARG A 209 11.76 25.95 -1.23
CA ARG A 209 12.88 26.61 -0.55
C ARG A 209 12.59 27.06 0.90
N PRO A 210 11.89 26.28 1.75
CA PRO A 210 11.81 26.62 3.17
C PRO A 210 13.22 26.64 3.79
N GLU A 211 13.41 27.39 4.87
CA GLU A 211 14.70 27.39 5.60
C GLU A 211 15.01 25.97 6.09
N HIS A 212 14.00 25.29 6.64
CA HIS A 212 14.08 23.89 7.03
C HIS A 212 12.79 23.13 6.72
N ASN A 213 12.92 21.83 6.41
CA ASN A 213 11.78 20.92 6.41
C ASN A 213 12.12 19.56 7.00
N ALA A 214 11.14 18.93 7.65
CA ALA A 214 11.24 17.59 8.19
C ALA A 214 9.93 16.81 7.99
N VAL A 215 10.03 15.59 7.49
CA VAL A 215 8.89 14.68 7.30
C VAL A 215 8.91 13.63 8.41
N TRP A 216 7.82 13.55 9.14
CA TRP A 216 7.61 12.61 10.23
C TRP A 216 6.52 11.63 9.86
N LEU A 217 6.78 10.35 10.00
CA LEU A 217 5.81 9.30 9.66
C LEU A 217 5.29 8.59 10.90
N VAL A 218 4.01 8.23 10.86
CA VAL A 218 3.36 7.40 11.87
C VAL A 218 3.76 5.94 11.64
N LYS A 219 4.40 5.33 12.63
CA LYS A 219 4.75 3.91 12.66
C LYS A 219 3.67 3.10 13.40
N LYS A 220 3.89 1.79 13.54
CA LYS A 220 3.05 0.91 14.38
C LYS A 220 2.99 1.47 15.82
N ASP A 221 1.87 1.25 16.50
CA ASP A 221 1.60 1.72 17.88
C ASP A 221 1.39 3.23 18.09
N LYS A 222 1.03 3.98 17.03
CA LYS A 222 0.78 5.44 17.10
C LYS A 222 2.00 6.22 17.59
N LEU A 223 3.19 5.70 17.32
CA LEU A 223 4.46 6.41 17.44
C LEU A 223 4.71 7.19 16.15
N VAL A 224 5.39 8.33 16.28
CA VAL A 224 5.89 9.12 15.16
C VAL A 224 7.38 9.27 15.27
N GLU A 225 8.07 9.22 14.14
CA GLU A 225 9.52 9.40 14.08
C GLU A 225 9.91 10.24 12.86
N PRO A 226 11.02 11.01 12.94
CA PRO A 226 11.52 11.77 11.81
C PRO A 226 12.14 10.79 10.81
N VAL A 227 11.68 10.84 9.57
CA VAL A 227 12.19 9.95 8.51
C VAL A 227 13.07 10.70 7.54
N ALA A 228 12.69 11.93 7.18
CA ALA A 228 13.48 12.78 6.30
C ALA A 228 13.63 14.19 6.86
N ARG A 229 14.78 14.80 6.59
CA ARG A 229 15.07 16.19 6.93
C ARG A 229 15.91 16.84 5.83
N ASP A 230 15.46 17.99 5.34
CA ASP A 230 16.12 18.78 4.29
C ASP A 230 16.60 17.94 3.08
N GLY A 231 15.76 16.98 2.67
CA GLY A 231 16.00 16.08 1.54
C GLY A 231 16.92 14.89 1.82
N LYS A 232 17.27 14.64 3.08
CA LYS A 232 18.12 13.51 3.51
C LYS A 232 17.37 12.57 4.43
N LEU A 233 17.70 11.28 4.34
CA LEU A 233 17.21 10.26 5.27
C LEU A 233 17.80 10.50 6.67
N VAL A 234 16.96 10.43 7.70
CA VAL A 234 17.39 10.42 9.10
C VAL A 234 17.77 8.98 9.47
N ALA A 235 19.02 8.79 9.90
CA ALA A 235 19.52 7.49 10.31
C ALA A 235 18.73 6.95 11.51
N GLU A 236 18.45 5.64 11.55
CA GLU A 236 17.59 5.04 12.58
C GLU A 236 18.05 5.33 14.01
N ALA A 237 19.36 5.39 14.26
CA ALA A 237 19.93 5.70 15.58
C ALA A 237 19.62 7.12 16.06
N ASP A 238 19.36 8.05 15.13
CA ASP A 238 19.09 9.47 15.41
C ASP A 238 17.60 9.79 15.41
N ARG A 239 16.72 8.80 15.16
CA ARG A 239 15.28 9.00 15.09
C ARG A 239 14.67 9.13 16.49
N GLN A 240 14.29 10.35 16.85
CA GLN A 240 13.51 10.59 18.06
C GLN A 240 12.07 10.05 17.90
N ARG A 241 11.74 8.98 18.63
CA ARG A 241 10.38 8.41 18.62
C ARG A 241 9.50 9.12 19.65
N LEU A 242 8.37 9.64 19.19
CA LEU A 242 7.41 10.37 20.03
C LEU A 242 6.05 9.67 20.04
N GLN A 243 5.39 9.65 21.20
CA GLN A 243 4.01 9.18 21.31
C GLN A 243 3.05 10.32 20.96
N ILE A 244 2.18 10.13 19.97
CA ILE A 244 1.22 11.16 19.54
C ILE A 244 0.34 11.67 20.70
N ALA A 245 -0.03 10.79 21.62
CA ALA A 245 -0.88 11.13 22.76
C ALA A 245 -0.16 11.96 23.85
N ALA A 246 1.17 11.97 23.86
CA ALA A 246 1.95 12.68 24.87
C ALA A 246 2.08 14.19 24.58
N LEU A 247 1.80 14.61 23.34
CA LEU A 247 1.99 16.00 22.89
C LEU A 247 0.67 16.57 22.34
N PRO A 248 0.04 17.56 23.02
CA PRO A 248 -1.23 18.14 22.61
C PRO A 248 -1.23 18.68 21.18
N VAL A 249 -0.13 19.32 20.77
CA VAL A 249 0.06 19.84 19.41
C VAL A 249 0.03 18.74 18.34
N LEU A 250 0.69 17.60 18.58
CA LEU A 250 0.69 16.48 17.64
C LEU A 250 -0.67 15.78 17.62
N SER A 251 -1.34 15.69 18.76
CA SER A 251 -2.72 15.22 18.82
C SER A 251 -3.63 16.10 17.97
N LYS A 252 -3.53 17.43 18.08
CA LYS A 252 -4.34 18.36 17.28
C LYS A 252 -4.06 18.27 15.78
N VAL A 253 -2.79 18.15 15.39
CA VAL A 253 -2.41 17.99 13.98
C VAL A 253 -2.94 16.66 13.41
N ILE A 254 -2.70 15.55 14.11
CA ILE A 254 -2.96 14.20 13.58
C ILE A 254 -4.43 13.79 13.79
N LYS A 255 -5.00 14.03 14.97
CA LYS A 255 -6.37 13.64 15.34
C LYS A 255 -7.39 14.64 14.82
N ASP A 256 -7.16 15.93 15.07
CA ASP A 256 -8.10 16.99 14.67
C ASP A 256 -7.84 17.47 13.23
N GLN A 257 -6.75 17.01 12.60
CA GLN A 257 -6.46 17.18 11.18
C GLN A 257 -6.29 18.65 10.76
N LEU A 258 -5.74 19.48 11.65
CA LEU A 258 -5.56 20.91 11.43
C LEU A 258 -4.08 21.26 11.26
N SER A 259 -3.77 22.19 10.36
CA SER A 259 -2.47 22.85 10.31
C SER A 259 -2.28 23.72 11.55
N VAL A 260 -1.12 23.64 12.19
CA VAL A 260 -0.84 24.37 13.43
C VAL A 260 0.48 25.12 13.32
N TRP A 261 0.42 26.43 13.57
CA TRP A 261 1.61 27.23 13.81
C TRP A 261 2.17 26.91 15.19
N ALA A 262 3.45 26.52 15.24
CA ALA A 262 4.11 26.12 16.48
C ALA A 262 4.44 27.30 17.40
N SER A 263 4.25 28.54 16.96
CA SER A 263 4.43 29.77 17.76
C SER A 263 3.60 29.77 19.06
N SER A 264 2.52 28.99 19.11
CA SER A 264 1.66 28.82 20.29
C SER A 264 2.04 27.62 21.19
N TYR A 265 3.07 26.84 20.84
CA TYR A 265 3.43 25.57 21.50
C TYR A 265 4.95 25.50 21.77
N PRO A 266 5.41 25.90 22.97
CA PRO A 266 6.82 25.94 23.34
C PRO A 266 7.53 24.59 23.21
N GLU A 267 6.83 23.48 23.45
CA GLU A 267 7.37 22.11 23.37
C GLU A 267 7.89 21.73 21.98
N ILE A 268 7.42 22.38 20.90
CA ILE A 268 7.91 22.11 19.54
C ILE A 268 9.37 22.53 19.38
N ARG A 269 9.82 23.57 20.10
CA ARG A 269 11.22 24.00 20.06
C ARG A 269 12.18 22.97 20.66
N GLU A 270 11.70 22.06 21.49
CA GLU A 270 12.52 20.95 22.00
C GLU A 270 12.66 19.82 20.96
N ILE A 271 11.69 19.68 20.05
CA ILE A 271 11.67 18.65 19.00
C ILE A 271 12.45 19.11 17.76
N VAL A 272 12.34 20.39 17.42
CA VAL A 272 12.99 21.01 16.25
C VAL A 272 13.63 22.36 16.65
N PRO A 273 14.74 22.33 17.42
CA PRO A 273 15.36 23.55 17.97
C PRO A 273 15.92 24.50 16.90
N ASP A 274 16.26 23.98 15.72
CA ASP A 274 16.84 24.75 14.64
C ASP A 274 15.79 25.49 13.79
N PHE A 275 14.49 25.27 14.04
CA PHE A 275 13.40 25.91 13.29
C PHE A 275 12.95 27.17 14.03
N GLN A 276 12.90 28.30 13.32
CA GLN A 276 12.59 29.62 13.89
C GLN A 276 11.09 29.82 14.10
N SER A 277 10.28 29.59 13.07
CA SER A 277 8.81 29.75 13.12
C SER A 277 8.08 28.59 12.45
N PRO A 278 8.17 27.36 12.99
CA PRO A 278 7.67 26.19 12.31
C PRO A 278 6.14 26.15 12.16
N ILE A 279 5.69 25.72 10.98
CA ILE A 279 4.33 25.23 10.72
C ILE A 279 4.35 23.71 10.71
N ILE A 280 3.35 23.11 11.34
CA ILE A 280 3.13 21.66 11.32
C ILE A 280 1.87 21.38 10.49
N LEU A 281 2.03 20.59 9.43
CA LEU A 281 0.95 20.22 8.51
C LEU A 281 0.70 18.71 8.55
N PRO A 282 -0.55 18.26 8.69
CA PRO A 282 -0.86 16.84 8.71
C PRO A 282 -0.73 16.20 7.34
N ILE A 283 -0.14 15.01 7.29
CA ILE A 283 -0.21 14.11 6.14
C ILE A 283 -1.34 13.12 6.45
N LYS A 284 -2.54 13.37 5.91
CA LYS A 284 -3.79 12.67 6.21
C LYS A 284 -4.54 12.20 4.96
N ALA A 285 -5.04 10.97 4.98
CA ALA A 285 -6.16 10.57 4.11
C ALA A 285 -7.23 9.94 5.00
N GLN A 286 -8.41 10.56 5.05
CA GLN A 286 -9.46 10.15 5.99
C GLN A 286 -9.77 8.64 5.89
N PRO A 287 -9.85 7.92 7.03
CA PRO A 287 -9.74 8.37 8.43
C PRO A 287 -8.32 8.29 9.04
N GLN A 288 -7.29 8.01 8.25
CA GLN A 288 -5.94 7.70 8.73
C GLN A 288 -4.96 8.89 8.57
N ALA A 289 -4.19 9.16 9.61
CA ALA A 289 -3.01 10.02 9.52
C ALA A 289 -1.77 9.17 9.20
N TYR A 290 -1.02 9.56 8.18
CA TYR A 290 0.23 8.91 7.80
C TYR A 290 1.44 9.57 8.43
N GLY A 291 1.31 10.82 8.87
CA GLY A 291 2.43 11.60 9.37
C GLY A 291 2.09 13.07 9.50
N PHE A 292 3.13 13.88 9.62
CA PHE A 292 3.06 15.32 9.46
C PHE A 292 4.38 15.81 8.87
N ILE A 293 4.33 16.99 8.27
CA ILE A 293 5.51 17.72 7.84
C ILE A 293 5.68 18.96 8.73
N ILE A 294 6.90 19.21 9.16
CA ILE A 294 7.31 20.43 9.85
C ILE A 294 8.08 21.27 8.84
N LEU A 295 7.70 22.53 8.70
CA LEU A 295 8.28 23.47 7.74
C LEU A 295 8.62 24.77 8.45
N ASP A 296 9.75 25.38 8.10
CA ASP A 296 10.08 26.76 8.45
C ASP A 296 9.94 27.62 7.18
N PRO A 297 8.74 28.18 6.92
CA PRO A 297 8.46 28.90 5.69
C PRO A 297 9.21 30.23 5.65
N GLU A 298 9.54 30.69 4.44
CA GLU A 298 10.00 32.07 4.24
C GLU A 298 8.89 33.08 4.59
N GLU A 299 9.24 34.30 5.00
CA GLU A 299 8.28 35.34 5.44
C GLU A 299 7.20 35.67 4.39
N THR A 300 7.48 35.45 3.10
CA THR A 300 6.57 35.73 1.99
C THR A 300 5.82 34.50 1.48
N ALA A 301 6.01 33.33 2.07
CA ALA A 301 5.44 32.09 1.55
C ALA A 301 3.96 31.91 1.90
N GLU A 302 3.14 31.53 0.92
CA GLU A 302 1.71 31.22 1.11
C GLU A 302 1.54 29.84 1.77
N VAL A 303 0.80 29.79 2.88
CA VAL A 303 0.63 28.56 3.70
C VAL A 303 -0.20 27.51 2.98
N GLU A 304 -1.15 27.95 2.16
CA GLU A 304 -2.06 27.16 1.33
C GLU A 304 -1.27 26.22 0.40
N MET A 305 -0.11 26.67 -0.09
CA MET A 305 0.77 25.89 -0.97
C MET A 305 1.33 24.65 -0.24
N TYR A 306 1.79 24.84 0.99
CA TYR A 306 2.32 23.73 1.78
C TYR A 306 1.21 22.77 2.24
N GLN A 307 0.01 23.29 2.50
CA GLN A 307 -1.17 22.45 2.78
C GLN A 307 -1.49 21.55 1.59
N PHE A 308 -1.48 22.10 0.37
CA PHE A 308 -1.70 21.32 -0.85
C PHE A 308 -0.66 20.21 -1.04
N VAL A 309 0.63 20.49 -0.79
CA VAL A 309 1.68 19.47 -0.83
C VAL A 309 1.46 18.39 0.22
N ALA A 310 1.05 18.75 1.43
CA ALA A 310 0.75 17.77 2.48
C ALA A 310 -0.45 16.87 2.09
N GLU A 311 -1.46 17.39 1.41
CA GLU A 311 -2.57 16.60 0.87
C GLU A 311 -2.11 15.66 -0.25
N PHE A 312 -1.27 16.15 -1.17
CA PHE A 312 -0.70 15.32 -2.23
C PHE A 312 0.18 14.19 -1.67
N MET A 313 1.06 14.50 -0.71
CA MET A 313 1.85 13.51 0.04
C MET A 313 0.97 12.41 0.63
N SER A 314 -0.20 12.79 1.15
CA SER A 314 -1.14 11.87 1.76
C SER A 314 -1.75 10.89 0.77
N MET A 315 -2.09 11.37 -0.43
CA MET A 315 -2.61 10.54 -1.51
C MET A 315 -1.57 9.50 -1.95
N ILE A 316 -0.33 9.91 -2.20
CA ILE A 316 0.73 9.01 -2.66
C ILE A 316 1.11 7.99 -1.59
N LEU A 317 1.25 8.41 -0.32
CA LEU A 317 1.54 7.49 0.79
C LEU A 317 0.39 6.49 1.02
N LYS A 318 -0.86 6.90 0.79
CA LYS A 318 -2.02 5.98 0.80
C LYS A 318 -1.91 4.93 -0.29
N ILE A 319 -1.63 5.34 -1.53
CA ILE A 319 -1.50 4.41 -2.67
C ILE A 319 -0.33 3.45 -2.44
N CYS A 320 0.81 3.96 -2.00
CA CYS A 320 1.97 3.17 -1.60
C CYS A 320 1.58 2.09 -0.56
N LYS A 321 0.97 2.48 0.57
CA LYS A 321 0.52 1.53 1.60
C LYS A 321 -0.44 0.49 1.07
N LEU A 322 -1.36 0.88 0.19
CA LEU A 322 -2.32 -0.04 -0.40
C LEU A 322 -1.62 -1.05 -1.33
N HIS A 323 -0.69 -0.58 -2.15
CA HIS A 323 0.09 -1.44 -3.05
C HIS A 323 0.90 -2.48 -2.28
N PHE A 324 1.65 -2.07 -1.26
CA PHE A 324 2.40 -3.01 -0.41
C PHE A 324 1.49 -4.01 0.31
N LYS A 325 0.28 -3.58 0.73
CA LYS A 325 -0.70 -4.50 1.32
C LYS A 325 -1.21 -5.52 0.29
N VAL A 326 -1.52 -5.09 -0.92
CA VAL A 326 -1.95 -5.98 -2.02
C VAL A 326 -0.84 -6.96 -2.39
N ASP A 327 0.40 -6.50 -2.51
CA ASP A 327 1.55 -7.36 -2.81
C ASP A 327 1.77 -8.41 -1.72
N ALA A 328 1.66 -8.01 -0.45
CA ALA A 328 1.76 -8.95 0.67
C ALA A 328 0.67 -10.02 0.63
N GLN A 329 -0.58 -9.62 0.38
CA GLN A 329 -1.71 -10.56 0.24
C GLN A 329 -1.56 -11.47 -0.99
N ARG A 330 -1.03 -10.94 -2.10
CA ARG A 330 -0.76 -11.72 -3.30
C ARG A 330 0.31 -12.79 -3.04
N LYS A 331 1.39 -12.43 -2.33
CA LYS A 331 2.42 -13.39 -1.93
C LYS A 331 1.86 -14.50 -1.05
N GLU A 332 1.02 -14.14 -0.07
CA GLU A 332 0.34 -15.12 0.79
C GLU A 332 -0.57 -16.05 -0.04
N LEU A 333 -1.30 -15.51 -1.02
CA LEU A 333 -2.14 -16.30 -1.92
C LEU A 333 -1.31 -17.25 -2.81
N ASP A 334 -0.17 -16.79 -3.32
CA ASP A 334 0.75 -17.61 -4.12
C ASP A 334 1.33 -18.76 -3.28
N GLU A 335 1.67 -18.51 -2.01
CA GLU A 335 2.12 -19.53 -1.05
C GLU A 335 1.01 -20.56 -0.77
N MET A 336 -0.22 -20.11 -0.49
CA MET A 336 -1.37 -21.01 -0.30
C MET A 336 -1.66 -21.85 -1.55
N THR A 337 -1.56 -21.24 -2.73
CA THR A 337 -1.77 -21.93 -4.01
C THR A 337 -0.71 -23.01 -4.24
N ALA A 338 0.56 -22.71 -3.94
CA ALA A 338 1.64 -23.69 -4.01
C ALA A 338 1.42 -24.89 -3.06
N ILE A 339 0.96 -24.63 -1.82
CA ILE A 339 0.61 -25.68 -0.85
C ILE A 339 -0.53 -26.56 -1.41
N LEU A 340 -1.61 -25.96 -1.93
CA LEU A 340 -2.73 -26.70 -2.50
C LEU A 340 -2.33 -27.57 -3.70
N PHE A 341 -1.51 -27.04 -4.62
CA PHE A 341 -1.00 -27.83 -5.74
C PHE A 341 -0.13 -29.00 -5.27
N ARG A 342 0.73 -28.78 -4.28
CA ARG A 342 1.55 -29.85 -3.67
C ARG A 342 0.65 -30.93 -3.05
N GLN A 343 -0.34 -30.55 -2.24
CA GLN A 343 -1.28 -31.50 -1.63
C GLN A 343 -2.07 -32.30 -2.67
N ASN A 344 -2.51 -31.65 -3.75
CA ASN A 344 -3.22 -32.31 -4.84
C ASN A 344 -2.32 -33.31 -5.59
N ASN A 345 -1.06 -32.94 -5.85
CA ASN A 345 -0.08 -33.84 -6.47
C ASN A 345 0.17 -35.07 -5.58
N ILE A 346 0.40 -34.87 -4.27
CA ILE A 346 0.57 -35.96 -3.30
C ILE A 346 -0.65 -36.89 -3.32
N MET A 347 -1.87 -36.33 -3.31
CA MET A 347 -3.10 -37.13 -3.35
C MET A 347 -3.21 -37.97 -4.63
N SER A 348 -2.88 -37.40 -5.79
CA SER A 348 -2.87 -38.12 -7.06
C SER A 348 -1.83 -39.24 -7.07
N SER A 349 -0.64 -38.99 -6.53
CA SER A 349 0.42 -40.00 -6.40
C SER A 349 0.03 -41.14 -5.47
N LEU A 350 -0.51 -40.83 -4.30
CA LEU A 350 -0.93 -41.84 -3.32
C LEU A 350 -2.03 -42.76 -3.86
N TYR A 351 -2.89 -42.28 -4.75
CA TYR A 351 -3.87 -43.14 -5.44
C TYR A 351 -3.20 -44.20 -6.32
N HIS A 352 -2.10 -43.86 -7.01
CA HIS A 352 -1.33 -44.82 -7.80
C HIS A 352 -0.62 -45.83 -6.91
N VAL A 353 -0.02 -45.37 -5.81
CA VAL A 353 0.61 -46.24 -4.81
C VAL A 353 -0.42 -47.23 -4.25
N GLU A 354 -1.63 -46.78 -3.91
CA GLU A 354 -2.69 -47.66 -3.41
C GLU A 354 -3.04 -48.80 -4.40
N LEU A 355 -3.11 -48.50 -5.69
CA LEU A 355 -3.37 -49.50 -6.73
C LEU A 355 -2.25 -50.55 -6.83
N ASP A 356 -1.00 -50.12 -6.69
CA ASP A 356 0.15 -51.04 -6.68
C ASP A 356 0.14 -51.92 -5.44
N LEU A 357 -0.16 -51.33 -4.28
CA LEU A 357 -0.30 -52.04 -3.01
C LEU A 357 -1.37 -53.14 -3.05
N MET A 358 -2.51 -52.92 -3.73
CA MET A 358 -3.57 -53.93 -3.86
C MET A 358 -3.14 -55.23 -4.56
N ARG A 359 -2.01 -55.24 -5.29
CA ARG A 359 -1.53 -56.40 -6.05
C ARG A 359 -0.39 -57.16 -5.37
N VAL A 360 0.08 -56.67 -4.22
CA VAL A 360 1.26 -57.22 -3.55
C VAL A 360 0.93 -58.52 -2.83
N THR A 361 1.80 -59.51 -2.99
CA THR A 361 1.73 -60.83 -2.31
C THR A 361 2.94 -61.14 -1.44
N ASP A 362 4.01 -60.35 -1.55
CA ASP A 362 5.26 -60.54 -0.80
C ASP A 362 5.51 -59.34 0.15
N PRO A 363 5.81 -59.58 1.44
CA PRO A 363 6.11 -58.53 2.41
C PRO A 363 7.30 -57.63 2.04
N ILE A 364 8.29 -58.14 1.31
CA ILE A 364 9.47 -57.36 0.94
C ILE A 364 9.12 -56.44 -0.23
N ASP A 365 8.36 -56.92 -1.21
CA ASP A 365 7.82 -56.08 -2.28
C ASP A 365 6.91 -54.96 -1.74
N LEU A 366 6.10 -55.25 -0.71
CA LEU A 366 5.30 -54.24 0.00
C LEU A 366 6.20 -53.14 0.58
N CYS A 367 7.25 -53.54 1.31
CA CYS A 367 8.18 -52.57 1.90
C CYS A 367 8.90 -51.75 0.82
N ARG A 368 9.26 -52.37 -0.32
CA ARG A 368 9.90 -51.66 -1.43
C ARG A 368 8.99 -50.57 -1.98
N ILE A 369 7.74 -50.90 -2.30
CA ILE A 369 6.77 -49.94 -2.85
C ILE A 369 6.57 -48.77 -1.88
N VAL A 370 6.46 -49.05 -0.59
CA VAL A 370 6.30 -47.98 0.42
C VAL A 370 7.55 -47.12 0.54
N ALA A 371 8.76 -47.71 0.54
CA ALA A 371 10.00 -46.94 0.56
C ALA A 371 10.17 -46.08 -0.70
N GLU A 372 9.81 -46.62 -1.87
CA GLU A 372 9.81 -45.88 -3.14
C GLU A 372 8.80 -44.73 -3.13
N ALA A 373 7.59 -44.96 -2.61
CA ALA A 373 6.57 -43.91 -2.45
C ALA A 373 7.02 -42.80 -1.49
N PHE A 374 7.73 -43.14 -0.42
CA PHE A 374 8.31 -42.12 0.47
C PHE A 374 9.28 -41.20 -0.29
N VAL A 375 10.10 -41.74 -1.18
CA VAL A 375 11.11 -40.97 -1.93
C VAL A 375 10.49 -40.23 -3.11
N HIS A 376 9.70 -40.91 -3.93
CA HIS A 376 9.21 -40.38 -5.21
C HIS A 376 7.90 -39.58 -5.09
N ASP A 377 7.00 -39.97 -4.19
CA ASP A 377 5.66 -39.40 -4.09
C ASP A 377 5.48 -38.47 -2.89
N LEU A 378 6.22 -38.72 -1.81
CA LEU A 378 6.20 -37.91 -0.59
C LEU A 378 7.48 -37.07 -0.42
N GLU A 379 8.29 -36.97 -1.48
CA GLU A 379 9.43 -36.06 -1.61
C GLU A 379 10.46 -36.17 -0.45
N SER A 380 10.62 -37.35 0.16
CA SER A 380 11.76 -37.58 1.05
C SER A 380 13.05 -37.74 0.25
N ARG A 381 14.16 -37.25 0.80
CA ARG A 381 15.48 -37.38 0.15
C ARG A 381 15.92 -38.84 0.06
N THR A 382 15.62 -39.61 1.11
CA THR A 382 15.84 -41.05 1.14
C THR A 382 14.92 -41.69 2.17
N ALA A 383 14.63 -42.98 1.99
CA ALA A 383 13.87 -43.77 2.93
C ALA A 383 14.41 -45.21 3.03
N GLY A 384 14.21 -45.82 4.20
CA GLY A 384 14.52 -47.21 4.46
C GLY A 384 13.49 -47.85 5.38
N ILE A 385 13.20 -49.13 5.16
CA ILE A 385 12.24 -49.89 5.96
C ILE A 385 12.92 -51.08 6.59
N PHE A 386 12.72 -51.27 7.89
CA PHE A 386 13.33 -52.30 8.71
C PHE A 386 12.26 -53.11 9.44
N LEU A 387 12.14 -54.39 9.13
CA LEU A 387 11.22 -55.33 9.75
C LEU A 387 11.87 -56.10 10.88
N LYS A 388 11.10 -56.39 11.93
CA LYS A 388 11.49 -57.30 13.00
C LYS A 388 11.51 -58.75 12.48
N ASN A 389 12.50 -59.52 12.90
CA ASN A 389 12.49 -60.97 12.75
C ASN A 389 11.40 -61.63 13.64
N GLU A 390 11.15 -62.92 13.44
CA GLU A 390 10.10 -63.65 14.19
C GLU A 390 10.31 -63.62 15.72
N ASP A 391 11.57 -63.68 16.15
CA ASP A 391 11.95 -63.65 17.57
C ASP A 391 11.97 -62.22 18.16
N GLY A 392 11.82 -61.20 17.32
CA GLY A 392 11.82 -59.78 17.70
C GLY A 392 13.18 -59.23 18.15
N THR A 393 14.27 -59.98 17.98
CA THR A 393 15.63 -59.65 18.44
C THR A 393 16.45 -58.84 17.44
N GLN A 394 16.09 -58.89 16.15
CA GLN A 394 16.82 -58.23 15.08
C GLN A 394 15.88 -57.49 14.14
N LEU A 395 16.40 -56.40 13.58
CA LEU A 395 15.79 -55.65 12.50
C LEU A 395 16.54 -55.96 11.19
N ARG A 396 15.79 -56.32 10.14
CA ARG A 396 16.33 -56.45 8.78
C ARG A 396 15.57 -55.54 7.86
N GLY A 397 16.31 -54.78 7.05
CA GLY A 397 15.69 -53.77 6.22
C GLY A 397 16.31 -53.58 4.87
N ILE A 398 15.55 -52.88 4.05
CA ILE A 398 15.93 -52.36 2.75
C ILE A 398 16.18 -50.86 2.86
N TRP A 399 17.14 -50.37 2.10
CA TRP A 399 17.54 -48.97 2.07
C TRP A 399 17.54 -48.43 0.64
N GLY A 400 16.90 -47.29 0.42
CA GLY A 400 16.88 -46.60 -0.87
C GLY A 400 15.84 -47.12 -1.88
N SER A 401 15.67 -46.37 -2.97
CA SER A 401 14.80 -46.67 -4.11
C SER A 401 15.53 -47.58 -5.11
N GLY A 402 14.91 -48.70 -5.49
CA GLY A 402 15.43 -49.59 -6.54
C GLY A 402 15.70 -51.02 -6.10
N GLY A 403 14.67 -51.87 -6.08
CA GLY A 403 14.76 -53.34 -6.27
C GLY A 403 15.61 -54.18 -5.28
N ILE A 404 15.05 -55.31 -4.83
CA ILE A 404 15.66 -56.27 -3.87
C ILE A 404 17.02 -56.86 -4.35
N LYS A 405 17.35 -56.79 -5.64
CA LYS A 405 18.59 -57.40 -6.17
C LYS A 405 19.85 -56.56 -5.98
N ASP A 406 19.72 -55.24 -5.80
CA ASP A 406 20.87 -54.31 -5.73
C ASP A 406 20.95 -53.53 -4.40
N ILE A 407 19.97 -53.70 -3.50
CA ILE A 407 19.95 -53.04 -2.18
C ILE A 407 20.64 -53.91 -1.11
N PRO A 408 21.62 -53.38 -0.35
CA PRO A 408 22.18 -54.09 0.79
C PRO A 408 21.10 -54.33 1.85
N SER A 409 20.81 -55.60 2.15
CA SER A 409 20.04 -55.98 3.34
C SER A 409 20.85 -55.60 4.58
N LEU A 410 20.45 -54.53 5.26
CA LEU A 410 21.05 -54.11 6.53
C LEU A 410 20.40 -54.88 7.68
N ALA A 411 21.20 -55.36 8.62
CA ALA A 411 20.73 -56.09 9.79
C ALA A 411 21.30 -55.47 11.06
N TYR A 412 20.42 -55.16 12.01
CA TYR A 412 20.77 -54.53 13.29
C TYR A 412 20.19 -55.34 14.45
N ALA A 413 20.86 -55.33 15.59
CA ALA A 413 20.19 -55.73 16.84
C ALA A 413 19.10 -54.71 17.19
N LEU A 414 18.02 -55.13 17.87
CA LEU A 414 16.88 -54.26 18.18
C LEU A 414 17.31 -52.96 18.91
N ASP A 415 18.32 -53.03 19.77
CA ASP A 415 18.77 -51.94 20.63
C ASP A 415 19.96 -51.15 20.06
N GLU A 416 20.47 -51.55 18.89
CA GLU A 416 21.66 -50.97 18.27
C GLU A 416 21.41 -49.53 17.81
N ILE A 417 20.22 -49.27 17.25
CA ILE A 417 19.81 -47.95 16.80
C ILE A 417 18.76 -47.40 17.77
N GLN A 418 19.19 -46.52 18.67
CA GLN A 418 18.36 -45.97 19.74
C GLN A 418 17.05 -45.31 19.26
N PRO A 419 17.03 -44.51 18.17
CA PRO A 419 15.77 -43.99 17.63
C PRO A 419 14.79 -45.08 17.18
N PHE A 420 15.28 -46.19 16.62
CA PHE A 420 14.43 -47.31 16.20
C PHE A 420 13.80 -47.99 17.41
N HIS A 421 14.63 -48.31 18.40
CA HIS A 421 14.17 -48.90 19.66
C HIS A 421 13.09 -48.03 20.32
N ARG A 422 13.35 -46.72 20.51
CA ARG A 422 12.37 -45.79 21.09
C ARG A 422 11.07 -45.71 20.29
N CYS A 423 11.14 -45.71 18.96
CA CYS A 423 9.96 -45.70 18.11
C CYS A 423 9.12 -46.98 18.31
N LEU A 424 9.79 -48.13 18.34
CA LEU A 424 9.16 -49.44 18.52
C LEU A 424 8.53 -49.64 19.90
N GLU A 425 9.14 -49.11 20.95
CA GLU A 425 8.61 -49.16 22.32
C GLU A 425 7.46 -48.18 22.55
N SER A 426 7.65 -46.93 22.14
CA SER A 426 6.66 -45.87 22.40
C SER A 426 5.48 -45.90 21.42
N GLY A 427 5.68 -46.51 20.24
CA GLY A 427 4.75 -46.40 19.13
C GLY A 427 4.58 -44.97 18.62
N ARG A 428 5.46 -44.02 18.98
CA ARG A 428 5.40 -42.64 18.51
C ARG A 428 6.43 -42.41 17.41
N ILE A 429 6.16 -41.39 16.60
CA ILE A 429 7.14 -40.87 15.65
C ILE A 429 8.32 -40.31 16.45
N VAL A 430 9.54 -40.64 16.04
CA VAL A 430 10.79 -40.13 16.62
C VAL A 430 11.52 -39.34 15.54
N SER A 431 11.79 -38.07 15.78
CA SER A 431 12.46 -37.18 14.83
C SER A 431 13.79 -36.66 15.36
N HIS A 432 14.54 -36.01 14.47
CA HIS A 432 15.72 -35.24 14.83
C HIS A 432 15.42 -34.25 15.98
N ASN A 433 16.39 -34.05 16.86
CA ASN A 433 16.35 -33.05 17.93
C ASN A 433 17.79 -32.71 18.36
N ASP A 434 17.95 -31.70 19.21
CA ASP A 434 19.27 -31.22 19.67
C ASP A 434 20.17 -32.30 20.30
N SER A 435 19.60 -33.38 20.83
CA SER A 435 20.34 -34.46 21.48
C SER A 435 20.79 -35.57 20.51
N THR A 436 20.14 -35.69 19.35
CA THR A 436 20.48 -36.63 18.28
C THR A 436 20.36 -35.91 16.94
N PRO A 437 21.32 -35.02 16.60
CA PRO A 437 21.24 -34.16 15.44
C PRO A 437 21.42 -34.92 14.13
N THR A 438 22.11 -36.05 14.16
CA THR A 438 22.30 -36.92 12.99
C THR A 438 22.02 -38.37 13.34
N LEU A 439 21.63 -39.16 12.34
CA LEU A 439 21.37 -40.59 12.48
C LEU A 439 22.18 -41.36 11.44
N GLN A 440 23.02 -42.28 11.93
CA GLN A 440 23.83 -43.16 11.08
C GLN A 440 23.06 -44.45 10.78
N ILE A 441 22.84 -44.75 9.50
CA ILE A 441 22.28 -46.03 9.02
C ILE A 441 23.21 -46.61 7.96
N GLY A 442 24.02 -47.59 8.36
CA GLY A 442 25.06 -48.16 7.52
C GLY A 442 26.08 -47.08 7.15
N GLU A 443 26.31 -46.88 5.86
CA GLU A 443 27.20 -45.82 5.34
C GLU A 443 26.51 -44.45 5.22
N ASN A 444 25.19 -44.37 5.44
CA ASN A 444 24.42 -43.14 5.27
C ASN A 444 24.31 -42.37 6.58
N THR A 445 24.54 -41.06 6.51
CA THR A 445 24.32 -40.11 7.60
C THR A 445 23.12 -39.24 7.23
N LEU A 446 22.10 -39.22 8.08
CA LEU A 446 20.89 -38.42 7.90
C LEU A 446 20.92 -37.25 8.88
N ASP A 447 20.60 -36.05 8.40
CA ASP A 447 20.56 -34.84 9.24
C ASP A 447 19.13 -34.57 9.73
N ASN A 448 18.21 -34.25 8.80
CA ASN A 448 16.79 -34.04 9.12
C ASN A 448 16.00 -35.35 9.00
N TRP A 449 16.16 -36.24 9.97
CA TRP A 449 15.58 -37.58 9.93
C TRP A 449 14.33 -37.74 10.78
N MET A 450 13.53 -38.73 10.41
CA MET A 450 12.36 -39.18 11.14
C MET A 450 12.21 -40.69 11.06
N VAL A 451 11.71 -41.29 12.14
CA VAL A 451 11.44 -42.73 12.29
C VAL A 451 9.99 -42.93 12.69
N MET A 452 9.27 -43.77 11.95
CA MET A 452 7.89 -44.15 12.23
C MET A 452 7.75 -45.66 12.36
N GLY A 453 6.82 -46.11 13.21
CA GLY A 453 6.52 -47.53 13.38
C GLY A 453 5.56 -48.04 12.29
N LEU A 454 5.83 -49.22 11.73
CA LEU A 454 4.91 -49.95 10.86
C LEU A 454 3.90 -50.71 11.73
N LYS A 455 2.83 -50.01 12.13
CA LYS A 455 1.84 -50.52 13.07
C LYS A 455 0.82 -51.43 12.39
N GLY A 456 0.85 -52.72 12.74
CA GLY A 456 -0.26 -53.62 12.48
C GLY A 456 -1.36 -53.49 13.54
N ARG A 457 -2.35 -54.37 13.48
CA ARG A 457 -3.50 -54.44 14.39
C ARG A 457 -3.12 -54.86 15.81
N GLU A 458 -2.19 -55.81 15.92
CA GLU A 458 -1.80 -56.39 17.21
C GLU A 458 -0.36 -56.03 17.64
N LYS A 459 0.52 -55.73 16.67
CA LYS A 459 1.92 -55.43 16.94
C LYS A 459 2.52 -54.49 15.91
N THR A 460 3.62 -53.83 16.29
CA THR A 460 4.45 -53.06 15.36
C THR A 460 5.47 -53.99 14.71
N HIS A 461 5.38 -54.16 13.38
CA HIS A 461 6.20 -55.09 12.59
C HIS A 461 7.61 -54.59 12.33
N GLY A 462 7.83 -53.27 12.40
CA GLY A 462 9.09 -52.66 12.01
C GLY A 462 9.07 -51.15 12.11
N VAL A 463 10.07 -50.51 11.51
CA VAL A 463 10.14 -49.06 11.37
C VAL A 463 10.41 -48.65 9.92
N VAL A 464 9.91 -47.50 9.54
CA VAL A 464 10.38 -46.74 8.38
C VAL A 464 11.18 -45.56 8.89
N VAL A 465 12.32 -45.29 8.25
CA VAL A 465 13.15 -44.12 8.49
C VAL A 465 13.26 -43.33 7.20
N ALA A 466 13.19 -42.01 7.28
CA ALA A 466 13.32 -41.12 6.13
C ALA A 466 14.09 -39.86 6.50
N GLU A 467 14.77 -39.28 5.50
CA GLU A 467 15.34 -37.93 5.57
C GLU A 467 14.43 -36.96 4.83
N LEU A 468 14.02 -35.90 5.50
CA LEU A 468 13.06 -34.92 5.00
C LEU A 468 13.75 -33.63 4.58
N ASP A 469 13.35 -33.08 3.44
CA ASP A 469 13.68 -31.69 3.09
C ASP A 469 12.69 -30.70 3.76
N ILE A 470 11.45 -31.13 4.00
CA ILE A 470 10.36 -30.36 4.60
C ILE A 470 9.44 -31.24 5.48
N ASP A 471 8.90 -30.69 6.56
CA ASP A 471 8.09 -31.45 7.53
C ASP A 471 6.60 -31.65 7.12
N ASP A 472 6.17 -30.98 6.04
CA ASP A 472 4.76 -30.86 5.58
C ASP A 472 4.14 -32.18 5.09
N VAL A 473 4.94 -33.23 4.94
CA VAL A 473 4.54 -34.56 4.43
C VAL A 473 4.40 -35.63 5.53
N THR A 474 4.66 -35.26 6.78
CA THR A 474 4.71 -36.19 7.92
C THR A 474 3.40 -36.96 8.13
N ASP A 475 2.25 -36.29 8.00
CA ASP A 475 0.95 -36.93 8.18
C ASP A 475 0.67 -37.97 7.08
N SER A 476 0.96 -37.63 5.81
CA SER A 476 0.84 -38.53 4.67
C SER A 476 1.74 -39.76 4.80
N MET A 477 2.98 -39.56 5.23
CA MET A 477 3.93 -40.64 5.52
C MET A 477 3.43 -41.55 6.65
N SER A 478 2.88 -40.97 7.72
CA SER A 478 2.30 -41.73 8.84
C SER A 478 1.13 -42.59 8.40
N ILE A 479 0.24 -42.06 7.56
CA ILE A 479 -0.88 -42.84 6.99
C ILE A 479 -0.35 -44.02 6.18
N LEU A 480 0.60 -43.78 5.28
CA LEU A 480 1.17 -44.84 4.42
C LEU A 480 1.94 -45.90 5.24
N ALA A 481 2.69 -45.49 6.27
CA ALA A 481 3.38 -46.39 7.18
C ALA A 481 2.42 -47.30 7.98
N ASN A 482 1.31 -46.73 8.46
CA ASN A 482 0.27 -47.51 9.16
C ASN A 482 -0.44 -48.49 8.20
N TYR A 483 -0.75 -48.04 6.98
CA TYR A 483 -1.35 -48.91 5.97
C TYR A 483 -0.45 -50.09 5.62
N CYS A 484 0.86 -49.84 5.45
CA CYS A 484 1.87 -50.88 5.30
C CYS A 484 1.86 -51.89 6.46
N GLY A 485 1.82 -51.41 7.71
CA GLY A 485 1.73 -52.26 8.90
C GLY A 485 0.49 -53.18 8.92
N ILE A 486 -0.66 -52.68 8.49
CA ILE A 486 -1.91 -53.47 8.40
C ILE A 486 -1.83 -54.51 7.27
N MET A 487 -1.24 -54.16 6.12
CA MET A 487 -1.04 -55.10 5.04
C MET A 487 -0.07 -56.23 5.42
N LEU A 488 0.98 -55.91 6.17
CA LEU A 488 1.91 -56.92 6.70
C LEU A 488 1.22 -57.97 7.58
N ASP A 489 0.23 -57.59 8.39
CA ASP A 489 -0.58 -58.58 9.14
C ASP A 489 -1.21 -59.62 8.20
N THR A 490 -1.81 -59.14 7.11
CA THR A 490 -2.51 -59.98 6.15
C THR A 490 -1.53 -60.91 5.43
N LEU A 491 -0.42 -60.37 4.91
CA LEU A 491 0.59 -61.14 4.18
C LEU A 491 1.27 -62.20 5.06
N PHE A 492 1.63 -61.86 6.31
CA PHE A 492 2.23 -62.83 7.22
C PHE A 492 1.26 -63.94 7.64
N LEU A 493 -0.04 -63.63 7.77
CA LEU A 493 -1.07 -64.65 8.03
C LEU A 493 -1.20 -65.62 6.84
N GLU A 494 -1.21 -65.10 5.61
CA GLU A 494 -1.28 -65.90 4.39
C GLU A 494 -0.05 -66.80 4.22
N GLN A 495 1.16 -66.29 4.45
CA GLN A 495 2.39 -67.09 4.42
C GLN A 495 2.36 -68.20 5.46
N LYS A 496 1.94 -67.92 6.70
CA LYS A 496 1.80 -68.96 7.75
C LYS A 496 0.75 -70.01 7.40
N ALA A 497 -0.33 -69.63 6.73
CA ALA A 497 -1.35 -70.56 6.26
C ALA A 497 -0.83 -71.44 5.10
N ALA A 498 -0.02 -70.87 4.20
CA ALA A 498 0.61 -71.59 3.10
C ALA A 498 1.67 -72.59 3.59
N LEU A 499 2.49 -72.24 4.60
CA LEU A 499 3.47 -73.18 5.19
C LEU A 499 2.83 -74.35 5.96
N LYS A 500 1.57 -74.21 6.40
CA LYS A 500 0.82 -75.26 7.11
C LYS A 500 0.06 -76.20 6.17
N ARG A 501 -0.08 -75.85 4.88
CA ARG A 501 -0.66 -76.68 3.83
C ARG A 501 0.44 -77.45 3.12
#